data_AF-A0A958GAL4-F1
#
_entry.id   AF-A0A958GAL4-F1
#
_cell.length_a   1.000
_cell.length_b   1.000
_cell.length_c   1.000
_cell.angle_alpha   90.00
_cell.angle_beta   90.00
_cell.angle_gamma   90.00
#
_symmetry.space_group_name_H-M   'P 1'
#
loop_
_entity.id
_entity.type
_entity.pdbx_description
1 polymer ?
#
loop_
_entity_poly.entity_id
_entity_poly.type
_entity_poly.pdbx_seq_one_letter_code
_entity_poly.pdbx_strand_id
1 'polypeptide(L)'
;EMFESDALEQRLVAQGIAVDASALQPKWEEMIANVLSESTLRRPMEPGYQSSGGRRGRHSEHLGYILSEMQILPRSYPGAEW
;
A
#
# COMPACT_ATOMS: atom_id res chain seq x y z
N GLU A 1 -3.74 1.11 -5.54
CA GLU A 1 -3.24 1.90 -4.38
C GLU A 1 -1.79 2.37 -4.47
N MET A 2 -0.82 1.51 -4.82
CA MET A 2 0.62 1.86 -4.72
C MET A 2 1.03 3.17 -5.43
N PHE A 3 0.45 3.45 -6.60
CA PHE A 3 0.77 4.62 -7.44
C PHE A 3 -0.36 5.67 -7.46
N GLU A 4 -1.39 5.49 -6.64
CA GLU A 4 -2.44 6.50 -6.48
C GLU A 4 -1.88 7.69 -5.69
N SER A 5 -2.16 8.90 -6.16
CA SER A 5 -1.82 10.14 -5.47
C SER A 5 -3.10 10.90 -5.09
N ASP A 6 -3.24 11.26 -3.82
CA ASP A 6 -4.37 12.06 -3.32
C ASP A 6 -4.05 13.55 -3.16
N ALA A 7 -5.06 14.35 -2.79
CA ALA A 7 -4.92 15.80 -2.63
C ALA A 7 -4.00 16.23 -1.47
N LEU A 8 -3.78 15.38 -0.47
CA LEU A 8 -2.81 15.63 0.59
C LEU A 8 -1.40 15.41 0.02
N GLU A 9 -1.17 14.28 -0.63
CA GLU A 9 0.11 13.92 -1.23
C GLU A 9 0.52 14.94 -2.30
N GLN A 10 -0.37 15.34 -3.21
CA GLN A 10 -0.07 16.34 -4.24
C GLN A 10 0.41 17.68 -3.67
N ARG A 11 -0.18 18.13 -2.55
CA ARG A 11 0.27 19.37 -1.87
C ARG A 11 1.67 19.21 -1.27
N LEU A 12 1.96 18.04 -0.70
CA LEU A 12 3.28 17.76 -0.12
C LEU A 12 4.35 17.57 -1.20
N VAL A 13 4.00 16.98 -2.34
CA VAL A 13 4.87 16.88 -3.53
C VAL A 13 5.20 18.27 -4.06
N ALA A 14 4.20 19.15 -4.19
CA ALA A 14 4.42 20.52 -4.65
C ALA A 14 5.36 21.34 -3.72
N GLN A 15 5.43 20.95 -2.45
CA GLN A 15 6.36 21.55 -1.46
C GLN A 15 7.72 20.86 -1.41
N GLY A 16 7.94 19.79 -2.19
CA GLY A 16 9.17 18.99 -2.15
C GLY A 16 9.33 18.15 -0.89
N ILE A 17 8.24 17.88 -0.16
CA ILE A 17 8.26 17.11 1.10
C ILE A 17 8.01 15.62 0.82
N ALA A 18 6.99 15.31 0.01
CA ALA A 18 6.63 13.94 -0.33
C ALA A 18 7.11 13.55 -1.73
N VAL A 19 7.20 12.25 -1.97
CA VAL A 19 7.48 11.67 -3.29
C VAL A 19 6.18 11.54 -4.09
N ASP A 20 6.22 11.88 -5.37
CA ASP A 20 5.13 11.56 -6.30
C ASP A 20 5.13 10.06 -6.59
N ALA A 21 4.18 9.33 -5.99
CA ALA A 21 4.05 7.90 -6.17
C ALA A 21 3.75 7.51 -7.64
N SER A 22 3.04 8.36 -8.39
CA SER A 22 2.69 8.06 -9.79
C SER A 22 3.92 8.04 -10.69
N ALA A 23 4.90 8.90 -10.41
CA ALA A 23 6.17 8.95 -11.12
C ALA A 23 7.05 7.70 -10.90
N LEU A 24 6.77 6.90 -9.87
CA LEU A 24 7.51 5.66 -9.59
C LEU A 24 7.04 4.47 -10.45
N GLN A 25 5.82 4.53 -11.01
CA GLN A 25 5.21 3.40 -11.70
C GLN A 25 6.04 2.88 -12.89
N PRO A 26 6.56 3.71 -13.81
CA PRO A 26 7.27 3.19 -14.99
C PRO A 26 8.54 2.41 -14.61
N LYS A 27 9.32 2.93 -13.66
CA LYS A 27 10.55 2.26 -13.18
C LYS A 27 10.22 0.97 -12.43
N TRP A 28 9.13 0.96 -11.67
CA TRP A 28 8.66 -0.25 -11.01
C TRP A 28 8.20 -1.30 -12.03
N GLU A 29 7.48 -0.91 -13.07
CA GLU A 29 7.02 -1.82 -14.12
C GLU A 29 8.18 -2.48 -14.86
N GLU A 30 9.22 -1.70 -15.19
CA GLU A 30 10.47 -2.20 -15.78
C GLU A 30 11.14 -3.23 -14.87
N MET A 31 11.29 -2.90 -13.57
CA MET A 31 11.90 -3.78 -12.59
C MET A 31 11.14 -5.10 -12.46
N ILE A 32 9.80 -5.05 -12.35
CA ILE A 32 8.97 -6.26 -12.24
C ILE A 32 9.01 -7.08 -13.53
N ALA A 33 9.01 -6.44 -14.70
CA ALA A 33 9.12 -7.15 -15.97
C ALA A 33 10.44 -7.94 -16.06
N ASN A 34 11.56 -7.32 -15.63
CA ASN A 34 12.86 -7.96 -15.61
C ASN A 34 12.88 -9.16 -14.64
N VAL A 35 12.40 -8.97 -13.40
CA VAL A 35 12.35 -10.06 -12.40
C VAL A 35 11.49 -11.23 -12.88
N LEU A 36 10.33 -10.97 -13.48
CA LEU A 36 9.47 -12.02 -14.03
C LEU A 36 10.15 -12.76 -15.18
N SER A 37 10.81 -12.04 -16.09
CA SER A 37 11.55 -12.63 -17.21
C SER A 37 12.70 -13.52 -16.74
N GLU A 38 13.52 -13.03 -15.80
CA GLU A 38 14.62 -13.81 -15.19
C GLU A 38 14.09 -15.06 -14.48
N SER A 39 12.91 -14.97 -13.88
CA SER A 39 12.23 -16.08 -13.20
C SER A 39 11.50 -17.03 -14.15
N THR A 40 11.58 -16.84 -15.47
CA THR A 40 10.83 -17.60 -16.50
C THR A 40 9.31 -17.54 -16.35
N LEU A 41 8.81 -16.50 -15.68
CA LEU A 41 7.38 -16.26 -15.46
C LEU A 41 6.82 -15.27 -16.48
N ARG A 42 5.52 -15.37 -16.74
CA ARG A 42 4.79 -14.41 -17.57
C ARG A 42 3.95 -13.50 -16.70
N ARG A 43 3.95 -12.20 -17.02
CA ARG A 43 3.03 -11.24 -16.41
C ARG A 43 1.59 -11.59 -16.84
N PRO A 44 0.60 -11.58 -15.92
CA PRO A 44 -0.80 -11.71 -16.28
C PRO A 44 -1.22 -10.64 -17.31
N MET A 45 -1.99 -11.03 -18.34
CA MET A 45 -2.36 -10.16 -19.46
C MET A 45 -3.37 -9.07 -19.07
N GLU A 46 -4.27 -9.37 -18.14
CA GLU A 46 -5.23 -8.40 -17.63
C GLU A 46 -4.66 -7.76 -16.35
N PRO A 47 -4.72 -6.43 -16.20
CA PRO A 47 -4.54 -5.82 -14.90
C PRO A 47 -5.73 -6.29 -14.04
N GLY A 48 -5.52 -7.38 -13.30
CA GLY A 48 -6.50 -7.89 -12.36
C GLY A 48 -6.91 -6.81 -11.36
N TYR A 49 -7.92 -7.11 -10.55
CA TYR A 49 -8.43 -6.16 -9.55
C TYR A 49 -7.30 -5.50 -8.75
N GLN A 50 -7.21 -4.17 -8.86
CA GLN A 50 -6.27 -3.36 -8.10
C GLN A 50 -6.97 -2.84 -6.85
N SER A 51 -6.61 -3.36 -5.69
CA SER A 51 -7.15 -2.87 -4.42
C SER A 51 -6.78 -1.40 -4.19
N SER A 52 -7.70 -0.64 -3.60
CA SER A 52 -7.58 0.79 -3.29
C SER A 52 -8.42 1.14 -2.07
N GLY A 53 -8.04 2.21 -1.38
CA GLY A 53 -8.83 2.84 -0.32
C GLY A 53 -8.36 2.54 1.09
N GLY A 54 -7.31 1.75 1.26
CA GLY A 54 -6.66 1.50 2.55
C GLY A 54 -6.22 2.81 3.21
N ARG A 55 -5.63 3.75 2.45
CA ARG A 55 -5.30 5.10 2.97
C ARG A 55 -6.51 5.92 3.44
N ARG A 56 -7.72 5.56 2.99
CA ARG A 56 -9.01 6.18 3.37
C ARG A 56 -9.79 5.33 4.39
N GLY A 57 -9.15 4.35 5.03
CA GLY A 57 -9.77 3.47 6.02
C GLY A 57 -10.65 2.36 5.42
N ARG A 58 -10.62 2.16 4.10
CA ARG A 58 -11.36 1.08 3.41
C ARG A 58 -10.42 -0.10 3.21
N HIS A 59 -10.36 -0.97 4.20
CA HIS A 59 -9.53 -2.17 4.19
C HIS A 59 -10.33 -3.40 3.76
N SER A 60 -9.63 -4.48 3.40
CA SER A 60 -10.25 -5.80 3.29
C SER A 60 -10.71 -6.31 4.66
N GLU A 61 -11.50 -7.37 4.65
CA GLU A 61 -11.97 -8.08 5.84
C GLU A 61 -10.83 -8.56 6.75
N HIS A 62 -9.62 -8.73 6.19
CA HIS A 62 -8.45 -9.23 6.92
C HIS A 62 -7.97 -8.29 8.02
N LEU A 63 -8.03 -6.96 7.83
CA LEU A 63 -7.45 -6.04 8.80
C LEU A 63 -8.17 -6.10 10.16
N GLY A 64 -9.48 -6.33 10.16
CA GLY A 64 -10.25 -6.45 11.40
C GLY A 64 -9.73 -7.57 12.30
N TYR A 65 -9.41 -8.74 11.72
CA TYR A 65 -8.85 -9.86 12.46
C TYR A 65 -7.47 -9.53 13.02
N ILE A 66 -6.57 -8.98 12.20
CA ILE A 66 -5.21 -8.60 12.60
C ILE A 66 -5.24 -7.61 13.77
N LEU A 67 -6.07 -6.57 13.68
CA LEU A 67 -6.16 -5.57 14.75
C LEU A 67 -6.78 -6.15 16.03
N SER A 68 -7.72 -7.09 15.90
CA SER A 68 -8.33 -7.74 17.07
C SER A 68 -7.30 -8.53 17.88
N GLU A 69 -6.42 -9.27 17.20
CA GLU A 69 -5.32 -9.97 17.87
C GLU A 69 -4.25 -9.00 18.39
N MET A 70 -3.78 -8.08 17.54
CA MET A 70 -2.69 -7.17 17.88
C MET A 70 -3.03 -6.25 19.06
N GLN A 71 -4.31 -5.85 19.18
CA GLN A 71 -4.73 -4.84 20.14
C GLN A 71 -5.44 -5.42 21.37
N ILE A 72 -5.53 -6.75 21.52
CA ILE A 72 -6.28 -7.35 22.63
C ILE A 72 -5.75 -6.91 24.00
N LEU A 73 -4.43 -6.93 24.20
CA LEU A 73 -3.79 -6.55 25.46
C LEU A 73 -4.01 -5.06 25.80
N PRO A 74 -3.61 -4.09 24.95
CA PRO A 74 -3.80 -2.67 25.27
C PRO A 74 -5.28 -2.26 25.35
N ARG A 75 -6.20 -2.96 24.68
CA ARG A 75 -7.65 -2.71 24.81
C ARG A 75 -8.24 -3.30 26.10
N SER A 76 -7.74 -4.45 26.56
CA SER A 76 -8.20 -5.10 27.79
C SER A 76 -7.67 -4.43 29.05
N TYR A 77 -6.46 -3.86 28.99
CA TYR A 77 -5.80 -3.20 30.12
C TYR A 77 -5.35 -1.77 29.78
N PRO A 78 -6.29 -0.81 29.65
CA PRO A 78 -5.94 0.57 29.37
C PRO A 78 -5.09 1.18 30.49
N GLY A 79 -3.99 1.84 30.12
CA GLY A 79 -3.08 2.52 31.07
C GLY A 79 -2.02 1.62 31.71
N ALA A 80 -1.93 0.34 31.33
CA ALA A 80 -0.81 -0.50 31.71
C ALA A 80 0.50 -0.05 31.04
N GLU A 81 1.60 -0.14 31.77
CA GLU A 81 2.95 0.15 31.28
C GLU A 81 3.62 -1.15 30.83
N TRP A 82 4.30 -1.11 29.68
CA TRP A 82 5.00 -2.23 29.03
C TRP A 82 6.33 -1.79 28.47
#